data_AF-A0A8T5H6Z7-F1
#
_entry.id   AF-A0A8T5H6Z7-F1
#
_cell.length_a   1.000
_cell.length_b   1.000
_cell.length_c   1.000
_cell.angle_alpha   90.00
_cell.angle_beta   90.00
_cell.angle_gamma   90.00
#
_symmetry.space_group_name_H-M   'P 1'
#
loop_
_entity.id
_entity.type
_entity.pdbx_description
1 polymer ?
#
loop_
_entity_poly.entity_id
_entity_poly.type
_entity_poly.pdbx_seq_one_letter_code
_entity_poly.pdbx_strand_id
1 'polypeptide(L)'
;MKYNYALHLDKNTKEQFEACANQDFVIKSALMPDAHSGYVAPIGAVFVTKDYVVPSWIGYDIGCGMTAVRIKNNILSDVKKNSKQIYKEVMDWIPMGRGKLIHPKRVTEKTKKNFNKLLEKFQTGPHDKEVYKFIKNKSLSHLGTLGSG
;
A
#
# COMPACT_ATOMS: atom_id res chain seq x y z
N MET A 1 13.94 -15.26 16.91
CA MET A 1 14.70 -15.89 15.80
C MET A 1 14.86 -14.90 14.67
N LYS A 2 16.06 -14.77 14.11
CA LYS A 2 16.39 -13.79 13.05
C LYS A 2 16.78 -14.52 11.77
N TYR A 3 16.15 -14.16 10.65
CA TYR A 3 16.48 -14.68 9.33
C TYR A 3 17.03 -13.56 8.45
N ASN A 4 18.04 -13.87 7.64
CA ASN A 4 18.60 -12.89 6.71
C ASN A 4 18.73 -13.50 5.32
N TYR A 5 17.95 -13.00 4.38
CA TYR A 5 17.96 -13.40 2.97
C TYR A 5 18.46 -12.28 2.04
N ALA A 6 18.93 -11.16 2.58
CA ALA A 6 19.34 -10.00 1.80
C ALA A 6 20.55 -10.34 0.90
N LEU A 7 20.48 -9.93 -0.37
CA LEU A 7 21.55 -10.20 -1.35
C LEU A 7 22.68 -9.16 -1.32
N HIS A 8 22.34 -7.89 -1.10
CA HIS A 8 23.26 -6.75 -1.13
C HIS A 8 23.12 -5.88 0.11
N LEU A 9 23.32 -6.49 1.28
CA LEU A 9 23.11 -5.82 2.56
C LEU A 9 24.24 -4.85 2.90
N ASP A 10 23.94 -3.54 2.86
CA ASP A 10 24.86 -2.51 3.34
C ASP A 10 24.83 -2.35 4.88
N LYS A 11 25.83 -1.64 5.40
CA LYS A 11 26.01 -1.43 6.85
C LYS A 11 24.82 -0.73 7.51
N ASN A 12 24.27 0.32 6.89
CA ASN A 12 23.18 1.09 7.47
C ASN A 12 21.89 0.26 7.55
N THR A 13 21.57 -0.48 6.50
CA THR A 13 20.42 -1.40 6.47
C THR A 13 20.55 -2.47 7.56
N LYS A 14 21.75 -3.03 7.75
CA LYS A 14 22.03 -4.01 8.79
C LYS A 14 21.81 -3.41 10.19
N GLU A 15 22.35 -2.22 10.45
CA GLU A 15 22.22 -1.53 11.74
C GLU A 15 20.76 -1.22 12.06
N GLN A 16 19.98 -0.73 11.09
CA GLN A 16 18.54 -0.50 11.25
C GLN A 16 17.80 -1.79 11.60
N PHE A 17 18.10 -2.89 10.90
CA PHE A 17 17.48 -4.19 11.17
C PHE A 17 17.82 -4.68 12.58
N GLU A 18 19.09 -4.60 12.99
CA GLU A 18 19.54 -5.06 14.31
C GLU A 18 18.91 -4.23 15.43
N ALA A 19 18.83 -2.91 15.28
CA ALA A 19 18.19 -2.01 16.24
C ALA A 19 16.70 -2.36 16.44
N CYS A 20 15.98 -2.64 15.35
CA CYS A 20 14.57 -3.04 15.42
C CYS A 20 14.41 -4.48 15.94
N ALA A 21 15.22 -5.42 15.46
CA ALA A 21 15.14 -6.84 15.81
C ALA A 21 15.56 -7.15 17.25
N ASN A 22 16.27 -6.24 17.92
CA ASN A 22 16.70 -6.36 19.31
C ASN A 22 15.71 -5.76 20.32
N GLN A 23 14.58 -5.20 19.88
CA GLN A 23 13.55 -4.73 20.81
C GLN A 23 12.91 -5.91 21.55
N ASP A 24 12.66 -5.76 22.85
CA ASP A 24 12.19 -6.85 23.73
C ASP A 24 10.85 -7.46 23.29
N PHE A 25 10.02 -6.67 22.60
CA PHE A 25 8.72 -7.10 22.09
C PHE A 25 8.79 -7.78 20.70
N VAL A 26 9.97 -7.86 20.06
CA VAL A 26 10.17 -8.52 18.77
C VAL A 26 10.56 -9.97 18.97
N ILE A 27 9.67 -10.89 18.61
CA ILE A 27 9.87 -12.33 18.83
C ILE A 27 10.51 -13.04 17.63
N LYS A 28 10.27 -12.53 16.41
CA LYS A 28 10.88 -13.02 15.17
C LYS A 28 11.14 -11.86 14.22
N SER A 29 12.18 -11.98 13.41
CA SER A 29 12.45 -11.02 12.34
C SER A 29 13.08 -11.67 11.12
N ALA A 30 12.87 -11.06 9.95
CA ALA A 30 13.47 -11.49 8.69
C ALA A 30 13.84 -10.29 7.80
N LEU A 31 14.96 -10.39 7.09
CA LEU A 31 15.30 -9.52 5.96
C LEU A 31 15.07 -10.24 4.63
N MET A 32 14.39 -9.58 3.71
CA MET A 32 14.10 -10.06 2.36
C MET A 32 15.29 -9.79 1.40
N PRO A 33 15.36 -10.49 0.25
CA PRO A 33 16.45 -10.32 -0.73
C PRO A 33 16.69 -8.88 -1.23
N ASP A 34 15.63 -8.08 -1.29
CA ASP A 34 15.58 -6.70 -1.76
C ASP A 34 15.74 -5.66 -0.63
N ALA A 35 16.11 -6.10 0.57
CA ALA A 35 16.20 -5.21 1.72
C ALA A 35 17.26 -4.12 1.53
N HIS A 36 16.88 -2.90 1.92
CA HIS A 36 17.72 -1.71 1.85
C HIS A 36 17.29 -0.68 2.90
N SER A 37 18.07 0.39 3.04
CA SER A 37 17.91 1.37 4.10
C SER A 37 16.56 2.06 4.00
N GLY A 38 15.85 2.11 5.12
CA GLY A 38 14.59 2.84 5.26
C GLY A 38 14.75 4.05 6.17
N TYR A 39 13.63 4.52 6.74
CA TYR A 39 13.62 5.69 7.62
C TYR A 39 13.96 5.33 9.08
N VAL A 40 13.25 4.35 9.66
CA VAL A 40 13.54 3.79 11.00
C VAL A 40 13.89 2.31 10.88
N ALA A 41 12.94 1.53 10.35
CA ALA A 41 13.16 0.15 9.95
C ALA A 41 13.61 0.08 8.47
N PRO A 42 14.39 -0.93 8.08
CA PRO A 42 14.76 -1.11 6.69
C PRO A 42 13.56 -1.56 5.85
N ILE A 43 13.54 -1.15 4.59
CA ILE A 43 12.58 -1.66 3.60
C ILE A 43 12.93 -3.13 3.34
N GLY A 44 11.92 -3.97 3.10
CA GLY A 44 12.12 -5.41 2.92
C GLY A 44 12.37 -6.17 4.23
N ALA A 45 12.00 -5.61 5.39
CA ALA A 45 12.04 -6.32 6.67
C ALA A 45 10.66 -6.77 7.13
N VAL A 46 10.64 -7.89 7.87
CA VAL A 46 9.47 -8.41 8.58
C VAL A 46 9.83 -8.51 10.05
N PHE A 47 8.97 -7.95 10.91
CA PHE A 47 9.08 -8.08 12.35
C PHE A 47 7.77 -8.64 12.89
N VAL A 48 7.87 -9.72 13.66
CA VAL A 48 6.75 -10.25 14.44
C VAL A 48 6.89 -9.68 15.84
N THR A 49 5.97 -8.78 16.20
CA THR A 49 5.88 -8.19 17.52
C THR A 49 4.83 -8.92 18.36
N LYS A 50 5.01 -8.94 19.68
CA LYS A 50 4.00 -9.39 20.64
C LYS A 50 3.53 -8.17 21.41
N ASP A 51 2.22 -7.96 21.53
CA ASP A 51 1.57 -6.89 22.32
C ASP A 51 1.86 -5.42 21.89
N TYR A 52 2.67 -5.20 20.85
CA TYR A 52 3.04 -3.86 20.36
C TYR A 52 2.76 -3.68 18.86
N VAL A 53 2.35 -2.47 18.49
CA VAL A 53 2.31 -1.97 17.11
C VAL A 53 3.27 -0.79 17.02
N VAL A 54 4.13 -0.78 16.00
CA VAL A 54 5.13 0.29 15.79
C VAL A 54 4.87 0.97 14.44
N PRO A 55 4.08 2.06 14.39
CA PRO A 55 3.69 2.70 13.13
C PRO A 55 4.87 3.16 12.27
N SER A 56 5.97 3.60 12.88
CA SER A 56 7.18 4.04 12.18
C SER A 56 7.90 2.93 11.42
N TRP A 57 7.57 1.66 11.64
CA TRP A 57 8.14 0.51 10.94
C TRP A 57 7.27 0.02 9.76
N ILE A 58 6.04 0.50 9.62
CA ILE A 58 5.11 0.08 8.56
C ILE A 58 5.50 0.74 7.23
N GLY A 59 5.89 2.02 7.28
CA GLY A 59 6.14 2.87 6.12
C GLY A 59 5.17 4.05 6.06
N TYR A 60 5.60 5.13 5.43
CA TYR A 60 4.78 6.35 5.28
C TYR A 60 3.57 6.14 4.37
N ASP A 61 3.71 5.32 3.33
CA ASP A 61 2.63 4.96 2.40
C ASP A 61 1.92 3.68 2.87
N ILE A 62 1.05 3.84 3.87
CA ILE A 62 0.33 2.73 4.50
C ILE A 62 -0.64 2.12 3.47
N GLY A 63 -0.45 0.82 3.20
CA GLY A 63 -1.25 0.11 2.21
C GLY A 63 -0.69 0.14 0.79
N CYS A 64 0.53 0.68 0.61
CA CYS A 64 1.36 0.43 -0.57
C CYS A 64 1.35 -1.06 -0.93
N GLY A 65 1.05 -1.36 -2.19
CA GLY A 65 0.97 -2.74 -2.67
C GLY A 65 0.52 -2.84 -4.11
N MET A 66 0.38 -4.08 -4.59
CA MET A 66 -0.06 -4.38 -5.95
C MET A 66 -1.37 -5.14 -5.93
N THR A 67 -2.20 -4.90 -6.96
CA THR A 67 -3.37 -5.72 -7.27
C THR A 67 -3.19 -6.35 -8.63
N ALA A 68 -3.62 -7.61 -8.77
CA ALA A 68 -3.57 -8.34 -10.03
C ALA A 68 -4.96 -8.91 -10.34
N VAL A 69 -5.43 -8.68 -11.56
CA VAL A 69 -6.71 -9.22 -12.04
C VAL A 69 -6.44 -10.23 -13.14
N ARG A 70 -6.86 -11.47 -12.92
CA ARG A 70 -6.74 -12.54 -13.92
C ARG A 70 -7.82 -12.37 -14.99
N ILE A 71 -7.39 -12.26 -16.24
CA ILE A 71 -8.27 -12.29 -17.41
C ILE A 71 -8.42 -13.75 -17.85
N LYS A 72 -9.67 -14.21 -18.05
CA LYS A 72 -9.96 -15.62 -18.32
C LYS A 72 -9.60 -16.06 -19.74
N ASN A 73 -9.65 -15.15 -20.71
CA ASN A 73 -9.44 -15.46 -22.13
C ASN A 73 -8.00 -15.14 -22.53
N ASN A 74 -7.44 -15.89 -23.49
CA ASN A 74 -6.15 -15.56 -24.08
C ASN A 74 -6.32 -14.36 -25.02
N ILE A 75 -5.95 -13.17 -24.54
CA ILE A 75 -6.09 -11.90 -25.28
C ILE A 75 -4.72 -11.30 -25.67
N LEU A 76 -3.63 -12.07 -25.59
CA LEU A 76 -2.28 -11.52 -25.75
C LEU A 76 -2.06 -10.87 -27.12
N SER A 77 -2.57 -11.48 -28.19
CA SER A 77 -2.52 -10.92 -29.54
C SER A 77 -3.24 -9.58 -29.63
N ASP A 78 -4.43 -9.48 -29.04
CA ASP A 78 -5.25 -8.27 -29.04
C ASP A 78 -4.61 -7.16 -28.22
N VAL A 79 -4.05 -7.48 -27.05
CA VAL A 79 -3.30 -6.52 -26.24
C VAL A 79 -2.09 -5.98 -26.99
N LYS A 80 -1.33 -6.85 -27.67
CA LYS A 80 -0.17 -6.42 -28.48
C LYS A 80 -0.61 -5.49 -29.62
N LYS A 81 -1.65 -5.87 -30.36
CA LYS A 81 -2.20 -5.08 -31.48
C LYS A 81 -2.71 -3.71 -31.03
N ASN A 82 -3.32 -3.62 -29.85
CA ASN A 82 -3.98 -2.42 -29.35
C ASN A 82 -3.22 -1.69 -28.22
N SER A 83 -1.95 -2.02 -28.00
CA SER A 83 -1.15 -1.54 -26.85
C SER A 83 -1.18 -0.02 -26.66
N LYS A 84 -1.05 0.76 -27.74
CA LYS A 84 -1.12 2.23 -27.69
C LYS A 84 -2.48 2.75 -27.23
N GLN A 85 -3.57 2.16 -27.73
CA GLN A 85 -4.93 2.55 -27.34
C GLN A 85 -5.18 2.18 -25.88
N ILE A 86 -4.79 0.97 -25.46
CA ILE A 86 -4.93 0.53 -24.07
C ILE A 86 -4.16 1.46 -23.13
N TYR A 87 -2.91 1.79 -23.47
CA TYR A 87 -2.12 2.73 -22.67
C TYR A 87 -2.81 4.10 -22.55
N LYS A 88 -3.29 4.65 -23.68
CA LYS A 88 -4.03 5.92 -23.68
C LYS A 88 -5.25 5.88 -22.75
N GLU A 89 -6.10 4.86 -22.88
CA GLU A 89 -7.28 4.69 -22.04
C GLU A 89 -6.89 4.56 -20.55
N VAL A 90 -5.85 3.79 -20.22
CA VAL A 90 -5.36 3.67 -18.84
C VAL A 90 -4.93 5.03 -18.28
N MET A 91 -4.18 5.82 -19.05
CA MET A 91 -3.75 7.16 -18.62
C MET A 91 -4.92 8.14 -18.46
N ASP A 92 -5.97 8.02 -19.29
CA ASP A 92 -7.15 8.89 -19.24
C ASP A 92 -8.10 8.53 -18.08
N TRP A 93 -8.14 7.25 -17.70
CA TRP A 93 -9.02 6.73 -16.65
C TRP A 93 -8.38 6.70 -15.27
N ILE A 94 -7.06 6.54 -15.16
CA ILE A 94 -6.33 6.43 -13.90
C ILE A 94 -5.54 7.71 -13.64
N PRO A 95 -6.02 8.61 -12.75
CA PRO A 95 -5.25 9.78 -12.38
C PRO A 95 -3.95 9.37 -11.68
N MET A 96 -2.83 9.88 -12.20
CA MET A 96 -1.49 9.60 -11.70
C MET A 96 -0.76 10.89 -11.38
N GLY A 97 -0.01 10.89 -10.28
CA GLY A 97 0.79 12.02 -9.83
C GLY A 97 0.14 12.87 -8.74
N ARG A 98 0.94 13.74 -8.13
CA ARG A 98 0.55 14.56 -6.97
C ARG A 98 -0.71 15.40 -7.25
N GLY A 99 -1.71 15.27 -6.38
CA GLY A 99 -2.94 16.06 -6.42
C GLY A 99 -3.88 15.76 -7.58
N LYS A 100 -3.64 14.67 -8.34
CA LYS A 100 -4.54 14.23 -9.40
C LYS A 100 -5.64 13.35 -8.81
N LEU A 101 -6.87 13.84 -8.89
CA LEU A 101 -8.05 13.19 -8.34
C LEU A 101 -9.00 12.73 -9.44
N ILE A 102 -9.78 11.70 -9.15
CA ILE A 102 -10.87 11.26 -10.01
C ILE A 102 -12.14 12.03 -9.67
N HIS A 103 -12.93 12.38 -10.69
CA HIS A 103 -14.26 12.93 -10.46
C HIS A 103 -15.17 11.85 -9.84
N PRO A 104 -15.89 12.08 -8.72
CA PRO A 104 -16.66 11.05 -8.02
C PRO A 104 -17.69 10.29 -8.87
N LYS A 105 -18.18 10.90 -9.97
CA LYS A 105 -19.05 10.24 -10.96
C LYS A 105 -18.38 9.09 -11.73
N ARG A 106 -17.05 9.10 -11.86
CA ARG A 106 -16.28 8.03 -12.51
C ARG A 106 -15.95 6.88 -11.57
N VAL A 107 -16.17 7.04 -10.26
CA VAL A 107 -16.09 5.94 -9.29
C VAL A 107 -17.30 5.03 -9.49
N THR A 108 -17.06 3.73 -9.65
CA THR A 108 -18.15 2.75 -9.89
C THR A 108 -19.10 2.65 -8.70
N GLU A 109 -20.37 2.36 -8.95
CA GLU A 109 -21.37 2.16 -7.89
C GLU A 109 -21.00 1.02 -6.93
N LYS A 110 -20.38 -0.05 -7.47
CA LYS A 110 -19.85 -1.15 -6.65
C LYS A 110 -18.78 -0.65 -5.68
N THR A 111 -17.83 0.16 -6.17
CA THR A 111 -16.78 0.76 -5.33
C THR A 111 -17.39 1.67 -4.26
N LYS A 112 -18.34 2.54 -4.61
CA LYS A 112 -19.05 3.42 -3.65
C LYS A 112 -19.75 2.61 -2.57
N LYS A 113 -20.49 1.56 -2.95
CA LYS A 113 -21.18 0.67 -2.00
C LYS A 113 -20.20 -0.01 -1.05
N ASN A 114 -19.07 -0.51 -1.56
CA ASN A 114 -18.04 -1.12 -0.72
C ASN A 114 -17.38 -0.10 0.22
N PHE A 115 -17.10 1.10 -0.27
CA PHE A 115 -16.53 2.19 0.54
C PHE A 115 -17.49 2.61 1.66
N ASN A 116 -18.78 2.75 1.39
CA ASN A 116 -19.78 3.08 2.41
C ASN A 116 -19.88 2.00 3.49
N LYS A 117 -19.85 0.71 3.11
CA LYS A 117 -19.79 -0.38 4.09
C LYS A 117 -18.57 -0.32 5.00
N LEU A 118 -17.41 0.09 4.47
CA LEU A 118 -16.20 0.30 5.26
C LEU A 118 -16.36 1.48 6.23
N LEU A 119 -16.95 2.58 5.77
CA LEU A 119 -17.24 3.74 6.61
C LEU A 119 -18.21 3.40 7.76
N GLU A 120 -19.28 2.66 7.46
CA GLU A 120 -20.24 2.18 8.47
C GLU A 120 -19.53 1.32 9.52
N LYS A 121 -18.72 0.35 9.09
CA LYS A 121 -17.95 -0.50 10.00
C LYS A 121 -17.02 0.33 10.89
N PHE A 122 -16.31 1.31 10.32
CA PHE A 122 -15.39 2.16 11.07
C PHE A 122 -16.13 3.03 12.10
N GLN A 123 -17.31 3.52 11.75
CA GLN A 123 -18.15 4.33 12.64
C GLN A 123 -18.67 3.54 13.85
N THR A 124 -18.90 2.23 13.71
CA THR A 124 -19.43 1.40 14.81
C THR A 124 -18.41 1.05 15.90
N GLY A 125 -17.10 1.15 15.61
CA GLY A 125 -16.03 0.85 16.57
C GLY A 125 -15.42 2.11 17.20
N PRO A 126 -14.47 1.97 18.15
CA PRO A 126 -13.63 3.07 18.59
C PRO A 126 -12.88 3.67 17.40
N HIS A 127 -13.07 4.96 17.17
CA HIS A 127 -12.43 5.67 16.07
C HIS A 127 -12.16 7.14 16.41
N ASP A 128 -11.19 7.72 15.71
CA ASP A 128 -10.96 9.15 15.72
C ASP A 128 -11.99 9.85 14.80
N LYS A 129 -12.71 10.83 15.37
CA LYS A 129 -13.80 11.54 14.67
C LYS A 129 -13.29 12.43 13.54
N GLU A 130 -12.12 13.04 13.69
CA GLU A 130 -11.50 13.89 12.67
C GLU A 130 -11.02 13.03 11.50
N VAL A 131 -10.39 11.88 11.78
CA VAL A 131 -10.00 10.90 10.76
C VAL A 131 -11.24 10.40 10.02
N TYR A 132 -12.30 10.00 10.72
CA TYR A 132 -13.55 9.58 10.07
C TYR A 132 -14.14 10.67 9.17
N LYS A 133 -14.20 11.92 9.67
CA LYS A 133 -14.72 13.07 8.92
C LYS A 133 -13.86 13.37 7.69
N PHE A 134 -12.54 13.25 7.79
CA PHE A 134 -11.62 13.38 6.66
C PHE A 134 -11.92 12.32 5.61
N ILE A 135 -11.93 11.04 5.99
CA ILE A 135 -12.13 9.93 5.05
C ILE A 135 -13.48 10.05 4.34
N LYS A 136 -14.55 10.29 5.11
CA LYS A 136 -15.92 10.40 4.58
C LYS A 136 -16.07 11.51 3.54
N ASN A 137 -15.43 12.66 3.75
CA ASN A 137 -15.65 13.85 2.93
C ASN A 137 -14.62 14.03 1.80
N LYS A 138 -13.40 13.49 1.96
CA LYS A 138 -12.31 13.72 1.03
C LYS A 138 -11.95 12.48 0.22
N SER A 139 -11.94 11.29 0.81
CA SER A 139 -11.31 10.12 0.18
C SER A 139 -12.04 9.54 -1.03
N LEU A 140 -13.31 9.88 -1.27
CA LEU A 140 -14.06 9.32 -2.41
C LEU A 140 -13.39 9.64 -3.76
N SER A 141 -12.85 10.84 -3.93
CA SER A 141 -12.13 11.27 -5.14
C SER A 141 -10.70 10.73 -5.24
N HIS A 142 -10.22 10.04 -4.20
CA HIS A 142 -8.93 9.36 -4.19
C HIS A 142 -9.07 7.87 -4.60
N LEU A 143 -10.30 7.34 -4.64
CA LEU A 143 -10.50 5.93 -4.98
C LEU A 143 -10.18 5.66 -6.46
N GLY A 144 -9.09 4.93 -6.70
CA GLY A 144 -8.64 4.54 -8.04
C GLY A 144 -7.57 5.46 -8.63
N THR A 145 -7.03 6.41 -7.85
CA THR A 145 -5.79 7.12 -8.19
C THR A 145 -4.58 6.19 -7.95
N LEU A 146 -3.46 6.44 -8.64
CA LEU A 146 -2.18 5.80 -8.34
C LEU A 146 -1.15 6.86 -7.92
N GLY A 147 -0.59 6.68 -6.73
CA GLY A 147 0.35 7.59 -6.09
C GLY A 147 -0.33 8.59 -5.16
N SER A 148 0.33 9.70 -4.89
CA SER A 148 -0.09 10.77 -3.97
C SER A 148 -1.25 11.65 -4.49
N GLY A 149 -2.22 11.02 -5.15
CA GLY A 149 -3.52 11.62 -5.44
C GLY A 149 -4.31 11.68 -4.16
#